data_AF-A0A968BX69-F1
#
_entry.id   AF-A0A968BX69-F1
#
_cell.length_a   1.000
_cell.length_b   1.000
_cell.length_c   1.000
_cell.angle_alpha   90.00
_cell.angle_beta   90.00
_cell.angle_gamma   90.00
#
_symmetry.space_group_name_H-M   'P 1'
#
loop_
_entity.id
_entity.type
_entity.pdbx_description
1 polymer ?
#
loop_
_entity_poly.entity_id
_entity_poly.type
_entity_poly.pdbx_seq_one_letter_code
_entity_poly.pdbx_strand_id
1 'polypeptide(L)'
;MEALLPLVRHVAPGFCDSLREAFSRQWTPGAGLAGEPVAASPSTLVEPLTARELEILRFIAAGRSNPEIADLLYLSLNTVKWHVKNLYGKLGV
;
A
#
# COMPACT_ATOMS: atom_id res chain seq x y z
N MET A 1 -8.92 -1.09 21.53
CA MET A 1 -8.22 -1.54 20.31
C MET A 1 -8.22 -0.36 19.33
N GLU A 2 -7.59 0.73 19.77
CA GLU A 2 -7.57 2.04 19.11
C GLU A 2 -6.11 2.41 18.79
N ALA A 3 -5.94 3.27 17.78
CA ALA A 3 -4.69 3.90 17.34
C ALA A 3 -3.90 3.18 16.22
N LEU A 4 -4.48 3.17 15.02
CA LEU A 4 -3.71 3.16 13.75
C LEU A 4 -3.86 4.49 12.97
N LEU A 5 -4.20 5.59 13.65
CA LEU A 5 -4.42 6.91 13.04
C LEU A 5 -3.32 7.99 13.18
N PRO A 6 -2.16 7.85 13.86
CA PRO A 6 -1.23 8.98 13.93
C PRO A 6 -0.22 9.09 12.75
N LEU A 7 -0.11 8.10 11.87
CA LEU A 7 1.02 8.02 10.93
C LEU A 7 0.76 8.57 9.51
N VAL A 8 -0.40 9.19 9.26
CA VAL A 8 -0.69 9.79 7.94
C VAL A 8 -0.34 11.29 7.90
N ARG A 9 0.22 11.87 8.98
CA ARG A 9 0.24 13.34 9.15
C ARG A 9 1.17 14.15 8.24
N HIS A 10 1.91 13.56 7.30
CA HIS A 10 2.76 14.34 6.39
C HIS A 10 2.63 13.95 4.91
N VAL A 11 1.40 13.64 4.47
CA VAL A 11 1.02 13.88 3.08
C VAL A 11 0.49 15.31 3.00
N ALA A 12 1.05 16.11 2.09
CA ALA A 12 0.84 17.55 1.94
C ALA A 12 -0.56 18.04 2.38
N PRO A 13 -0.66 19.01 3.31
CA PRO A 13 -1.95 19.54 3.77
C PRO A 13 -2.67 20.15 2.57
N GLY A 14 -3.72 19.46 2.11
CA GLY A 14 -4.47 19.81 0.90
C GLY A 14 -4.59 18.68 -0.12
N PHE A 15 -3.61 17.76 -0.22
CA PHE A 15 -3.69 16.64 -1.17
C PHE A 15 -4.68 15.56 -0.70
N CYS A 16 -4.62 15.18 0.59
CA CYS A 16 -5.60 14.25 1.17
C CYS A 16 -7.01 14.84 1.21
N ASP A 17 -7.16 16.14 1.45
CA ASP A 17 -8.47 16.81 1.41
C ASP A 17 -9.03 16.89 0.00
N SER A 18 -8.19 17.20 -0.99
CA SER A 18 -8.58 17.19 -2.40
C SER A 18 -8.97 15.78 -2.86
N LEU A 19 -8.22 14.74 -2.45
CA LEU A 19 -8.59 13.35 -2.73
C LEU A 19 -9.88 12.96 -2.03
N ARG A 20 -10.07 13.33 -0.76
CA ARG A 20 -11.30 13.06 0.00
C ARG A 20 -12.51 13.77 -0.61
N GLU A 21 -12.38 15.04 -1.00
CA GLU A 21 -13.45 15.79 -1.66
C GLU A 21 -13.75 15.26 -3.06
N ALA A 22 -12.72 14.96 -3.87
CA ALA A 22 -12.89 14.40 -5.21
C ALA A 22 -13.57 13.03 -5.16
N PHE A 23 -13.16 12.17 -4.21
CA PHE A 23 -13.78 10.86 -4.01
C PHE A 23 -15.21 10.99 -3.48
N SER A 24 -15.47 11.89 -2.53
CA SER A 24 -16.81 12.08 -1.93
C SER A 24 -17.86 12.62 -2.92
N ARG A 25 -17.45 13.32 -3.99
CA ARG A 25 -18.40 13.87 -4.98
C ARG A 25 -18.86 12.84 -6.01
N GLN A 26 -18.12 11.75 -6.20
CA GLN A 26 -18.42 10.74 -7.23
C GLN A 26 -18.64 9.32 -6.66
N TRP A 27 -18.21 9.07 -5.42
CA TRP A 27 -18.32 7.78 -4.77
C TRP A 27 -19.67 7.64 -4.07
N THR A 28 -20.63 7.02 -4.74
CA THR A 28 -21.84 6.47 -4.11
C THR A 28 -21.55 5.03 -3.67
N PRO A 29 -21.36 4.75 -2.37
CA PRO A 29 -21.41 3.37 -1.91
C PRO A 29 -22.87 2.91 -1.99
N GLY A 30 -23.17 2.00 -2.92
CA GLY A 30 -24.43 1.24 -2.91
C GLY A 30 -25.51 1.63 -3.91
N ALA A 31 -25.25 2.45 -4.93
CA ALA A 31 -26.20 2.70 -6.02
C ALA A 31 -25.94 1.77 -7.22
N GLY A 32 -26.05 0.46 -6.98
CA GLY A 32 -25.91 -0.59 -7.99
C GLY A 32 -24.91 -1.65 -7.57
N LEU A 33 -25.45 -2.85 -7.30
CA LEU A 33 -24.78 -4.09 -6.93
C LEU A 33 -24.61 -4.29 -5.42
N ALA A 34 -25.57 -5.04 -4.87
CA ALA A 34 -25.31 -6.01 -3.83
C ALA A 34 -23.94 -6.64 -4.06
N GLY A 35 -23.14 -6.78 -3.00
CA GLY A 35 -21.80 -7.35 -3.09
C GLY A 35 -21.82 -8.71 -3.77
N GLU A 36 -21.54 -8.72 -5.06
CA GLU A 36 -20.73 -9.80 -5.59
C GLU A 36 -19.35 -9.60 -4.97
N PRO A 37 -18.77 -10.64 -4.34
CA PRO A 37 -17.35 -10.57 -4.04
C PRO A 37 -16.71 -10.24 -5.38
N VAL A 38 -15.96 -9.13 -5.45
CA VAL A 38 -14.96 -8.97 -6.50
C VAL A 38 -14.12 -10.24 -6.36
N ALA A 39 -14.45 -11.24 -7.18
CA ALA A 39 -13.67 -12.44 -7.33
C ALA A 39 -12.33 -11.86 -7.74
N ALA A 40 -11.42 -11.79 -6.77
CA ALA A 40 -10.08 -11.31 -6.96
C ALA A 40 -9.59 -12.10 -8.17
N SER A 41 -9.58 -11.45 -9.33
CA SER A 41 -8.98 -12.02 -10.51
C SER A 41 -7.59 -12.39 -10.02
N PRO A 42 -7.17 -13.66 -10.11
CA PRO A 42 -5.87 -14.04 -9.57
C PRO A 42 -4.89 -13.10 -10.26
N SER A 43 -4.40 -12.11 -9.51
CA SER A 43 -3.43 -11.17 -10.00
C SER A 43 -2.23 -12.06 -10.22
N THR A 44 -2.04 -12.49 -11.47
CA THR A 44 -1.00 -13.41 -11.87
C THR A 44 0.30 -12.67 -11.62
N LEU A 45 0.86 -12.85 -10.44
CA LEU A 45 2.20 -12.39 -10.14
C LEU A 45 3.10 -13.01 -11.21
N VAL A 46 4.02 -12.20 -11.74
CA VAL A 46 5.00 -12.71 -12.72
C VAL A 46 5.80 -13.87 -12.10
N GLU A 47 6.06 -13.77 -10.80
CA GLU A 47 6.63 -14.81 -9.94
C GLU A 47 6.13 -14.63 -8.49
N PRO A 48 6.12 -15.69 -7.67
CA PRO A 48 5.70 -15.57 -6.27
C PRO A 48 6.57 -14.58 -5.47
N LEU A 49 5.93 -13.88 -4.52
CA LEU A 49 6.64 -13.02 -3.58
C LEU A 49 7.41 -13.85 -2.55
N THR A 50 8.64 -13.45 -2.27
CA THR A 50 9.44 -14.01 -1.17
C THR A 50 8.89 -13.55 0.18
N ALA A 51 9.27 -14.25 1.26
CA ALA A 51 8.91 -13.86 2.62
C ALA A 51 9.32 -12.41 2.95
N ARG A 52 10.50 -12.00 2.47
CA ARG A 52 11.02 -10.64 2.67
C ARG A 52 10.23 -9.59 1.90
N GLU A 53 9.86 -9.89 0.66
CA GLU A 53 9.01 -9.00 -0.15
C GLU A 53 7.61 -8.86 0.47
N LEU A 54 7.06 -9.94 1.03
CA LEU A 54 5.79 -9.88 1.77
C LEU A 54 5.89 -9.03 3.05
N GLU A 55 6.98 -9.13 3.81
CA GLU A 55 7.23 -8.25 4.96
C GLU A 55 7.26 -6.78 4.56
N ILE A 56 8.03 -6.47 3.52
CA ILE A 56 8.16 -5.10 3.00
C ILE A 56 6.81 -4.60 2.48
N LEU A 57 6.06 -5.43 1.76
CA LEU A 57 4.72 -5.09 1.27
C LEU A 57 3.77 -4.73 2.42
N ARG A 58 3.82 -5.45 3.55
CA ARG A 58 3.02 -5.11 4.75
C ARG A 58 3.36 -3.73 5.30
N PHE A 59 4.64 -3.36 5.35
CA PHE A 59 5.03 -2.03 5.81
C PHE A 59 4.65 -0.92 4.83
N ILE A 60 4.77 -1.17 3.52
CA ILE A 60 4.31 -0.24 2.48
C ILE A 60 2.80 -0.02 2.59
N ALA A 61 2.02 -1.09 2.75
CA ALA A 61 0.57 -1.02 2.95
C ALA A 61 0.19 -0.25 4.24
N ALA A 62 1.06 -0.29 5.26
CA ALA A 62 0.93 0.50 6.48
C ALA A 62 1.44 1.95 6.34
N GLY A 63 1.83 2.39 5.14
CA GLY A 63 2.26 3.76 4.85
C GLY A 63 3.70 4.09 5.26
N ARG A 64 4.55 3.08 5.51
CA ARG A 64 5.96 3.31 5.87
C ARG A 64 6.82 3.66 4.66
N SER A 65 7.73 4.59 4.87
CA SER A 65 8.76 4.96 3.90
C SER A 65 9.92 3.96 3.88
N ASN A 66 10.65 3.89 2.77
CA ASN A 66 11.81 2.98 2.64
C ASN A 66 12.87 3.15 3.74
N PRO A 67 13.20 4.36 4.23
CA PRO A 67 14.08 4.54 5.38
C PRO A 67 13.49 3.93 6.67
N GLU A 68 12.22 4.19 6.98
CA GLU A 68 11.57 3.59 8.17
C GLU A 68 11.55 2.06 8.08
N ILE A 69 11.30 1.50 6.90
CA ILE A 69 11.34 0.05 6.66
C ILE A 69 12.77 -0.49 6.89
N ALA A 70 13.79 0.25 6.46
CA ALA A 70 15.18 -0.13 6.67
C ALA A 70 15.52 -0.20 8.16
N ASP A 71 15.09 0.78 8.95
CA ASP A 71 15.26 0.79 10.40
C ASP A 71 14.49 -0.35 11.07
N LEU A 72 13.20 -0.54 10.73
CA LEU A 72 12.34 -1.58 11.30
C LEU A 72 12.84 -3.00 11.02
N LEU A 73 13.49 -3.20 9.87
CA LEU A 73 13.98 -4.50 9.41
C LEU A 73 15.49 -4.69 9.60
N TYR A 74 16.17 -3.72 10.24
CA TYR A 74 17.62 -3.70 10.44
C TYR A 74 18.41 -3.95 9.15
N LEU A 75 18.00 -3.28 8.07
CA LEU A 75 18.64 -3.35 6.75
C LEU A 75 19.23 -2.00 6.35
N SER A 76 20.13 -2.04 5.36
CA SER A 76 20.48 -0.83 4.63
C SER A 76 19.30 -0.35 3.77
N LEU A 77 19.20 0.97 3.60
CA LEU A 77 18.23 1.58 2.67
C LEU A 77 18.37 1.03 1.25
N ASN A 78 19.59 0.73 0.81
CA ASN A 78 19.84 0.17 -0.52
C ASN A 78 19.23 -1.23 -0.67
N THR A 79 19.36 -2.07 0.36
CA THR A 79 18.75 -3.40 0.39
C THR A 79 17.23 -3.33 0.32
N VAL A 80 16.61 -2.41 1.08
CA VAL A 80 15.15 -2.19 1.01
C VAL A 80 14.74 -1.74 -0.39
N LYS A 81 15.43 -0.76 -0.98
CA LYS A 81 15.14 -0.30 -2.35
C LYS A 81 15.25 -1.43 -3.38
N TRP A 82 16.23 -2.32 -3.23
CA TRP A 82 16.37 -3.49 -4.09
C TRP A 82 15.17 -4.43 -3.98
N HIS A 83 14.75 -4.76 -2.75
CA HIS A 83 13.56 -5.60 -2.54
C HIS A 83 12.28 -4.93 -3.05
N VAL A 84 12.11 -3.62 -2.86
CA VAL A 84 10.94 -2.88 -3.38
C VAL A 84 10.90 -2.90 -4.90
N LYS A 85 12.06 -2.73 -5.57
CA LYS A 85 12.17 -2.84 -7.02
C LYS A 85 11.72 -4.22 -7.52
N ASN A 86 12.21 -5.30 -6.89
CA ASN A 86 11.81 -6.65 -7.28
C ASN A 86 10.33 -6.89 -7.01
N LEU A 87 9.83 -6.52 -5.82
CA LEU A 87 8.43 -6.59 -5.45
C LEU A 87 7.52 -5.94 -6.52
N TYR A 88 7.84 -4.72 -6.95
CA TYR A 88 7.08 -4.04 -8.00
C TYR A 88 7.18 -4.74 -9.36
N GLY A 89 8.37 -5.23 -9.73
CA GLY A 89 8.52 -6.06 -10.93
C GLY A 89 7.64 -7.31 -10.92
N LYS A 90 7.49 -7.96 -9.75
CA LYS A 90 6.61 -9.14 -9.59
C LYS A 90 5.13 -8.80 -9.64
N LEU A 91 4.77 -7.62 -9.16
CA LEU A 91 3.40 -7.07 -9.19
C LEU A 91 3.02 -6.47 -10.54
N GLY A 92 3.98 -6.25 -11.44
CA GLY A 92 3.75 -5.71 -12.78
C GLY A 92 3.43 -4.21 -12.79
N VAL A 93 3.96 -3.45 -11.82
CA VAL A 93 3.75 -2.00 -11.68
C VAL A 93 5.00 -1.18 -12.01
#